data_AF-A0A526XMN8-F1
#
_entry.id   AF-A0A526XMN8-F1
#
_cell.length_a   1.000
_cell.length_b   1.000
_cell.length_c   1.000
_cell.angle_alpha   90.00
_cell.angle_beta   90.00
_cell.angle_gamma   90.00
#
_symmetry.space_group_name_H-M   'P 1'
#
loop_
_entity.id
_entity.type
_entity.pdbx_description
1 polymer ?
#
loop_
_entity_poly.entity_id
_entity_poly.type
_entity_poly.pdbx_seq_one_letter_code
_entity_poly.pdbx_strand_id
1 'polypeptide(L)' 'GKELLGGISKMGNTELRSLLVNGATSVLRHARNNDKALPWLTALLARRPFKVVAIALANKIARIIWAHNEGRG' A
#
# COMPACT_ATOMS: atom_id res chain seq x y z
N GLY A 1 -22.20 -23.67 5.03
CA GLY A 1 -22.14 -22.53 4.11
C GLY A 1 -22.60 -21.28 4.82
N LYS A 2 -21.69 -20.32 4.96
CA LYS A 2 -21.86 -18.88 5.26
C LYS A 2 -20.59 -18.47 6.00
N GLU A 3 -19.58 -18.10 5.23
CA GLU A 3 -18.43 -17.38 5.75
C GLU A 3 -18.93 -15.99 6.14
N LEU A 4 -19.34 -15.87 7.40
CA LEU A 4 -19.79 -14.63 7.98
C LEU A 4 -18.56 -13.72 8.05
N LEU A 5 -18.63 -12.62 7.30
CA LEU A 5 -17.77 -11.44 7.31
C LEU A 5 -17.78 -10.73 8.69
N GLY A 6 -17.66 -11.48 9.78
CA GLY A 6 -17.60 -10.97 11.15
C GLY A 6 -16.19 -10.69 11.65
N GLY A 7 -15.15 -11.07 10.89
CA GLY A 7 -13.76 -11.12 11.38
C GLY A 7 -12.75 -10.20 10.70
N ILE A 8 -13.14 -9.36 9.73
CA ILE A 8 -12.19 -8.42 9.08
C ILE A 8 -11.78 -7.28 10.04
N SER A 9 -12.52 -7.09 11.14
CA SER A 9 -12.57 -5.83 11.89
C SER A 9 -11.47 -5.58 12.94
N LYS A 10 -10.41 -6.39 13.04
CA LYS A 10 -9.29 -6.03 13.97
C LYS A 10 -7.91 -6.62 13.69
N MET A 11 -7.81 -7.77 13.00
CA MET A 11 -6.53 -8.46 12.73
C MET A 11 -6.22 -8.72 11.25
N GLY A 12 -7.22 -8.74 10.36
CA GLY A 12 -7.00 -8.91 8.91
C GLY A 12 -6.29 -7.73 8.24
N ASN A 13 -6.22 -6.58 8.90
CA ASN A 13 -5.57 -5.39 8.38
C ASN A 13 -4.06 -5.35 8.65
N THR A 14 -3.55 -6.00 9.71
CA THR A 14 -2.11 -5.93 10.04
C THR A 14 -1.28 -6.75 9.07
N GLU A 15 -1.68 -7.98 8.79
CA GLU A 15 -0.99 -8.83 7.80
C GLU A 15 -1.09 -8.23 6.40
N LEU A 16 -2.28 -7.79 5.98
CA LEU A 16 -2.46 -7.14 4.69
C LEU A 16 -1.64 -5.84 4.61
N ARG A 17 -1.60 -5.04 5.68
CA ARG A 17 -0.77 -3.83 5.76
C ARG A 17 0.72 -4.15 5.75
N SER A 18 1.16 -5.20 6.44
CA SER A 18 2.55 -5.65 6.44
C SER A 18 2.96 -6.11 5.04
N LEU A 19 2.13 -6.89 4.35
CA LEU A 19 2.35 -7.31 2.96
C LEU A 19 2.36 -6.12 2.00
N LEU A 20 1.42 -5.18 2.14
CA LEU A 20 1.36 -3.97 1.33
C LEU A 20 2.55 -3.04 1.60
N VAL A 21 3.01 -2.93 2.85
CA VAL A 21 4.20 -2.14 3.22
C VAL A 21 5.47 -2.79 2.71
N ASN A 22 5.55 -4.13 2.74
CA ASN A 22 6.69 -4.87 2.18
C ASN A 22 6.73 -4.72 0.64
N GLY A 23 5.59 -4.85 -0.04
CA GLY A 23 5.47 -4.60 -1.47
C GLY A 23 5.81 -3.15 -1.84
N ALA A 24 5.29 -2.18 -1.08
CA ALA A 24 5.61 -0.77 -1.24
C ALA A 24 7.11 -0.50 -1.03
N THR A 25 7.73 -1.15 -0.04
CA THR A 25 9.18 -1.05 0.23
C THR A 25 9.99 -1.55 -0.96
N SER A 26 9.63 -2.68 -1.57
CA SER A 26 10.29 -3.19 -2.78
C SER A 26 10.14 -2.22 -3.96
N VAL A 27 8.95 -1.65 -4.16
CA VAL A 27 8.68 -0.64 -5.21
C VAL A 27 9.50 0.62 -4.97
N LEU A 28 9.56 1.14 -3.74
CA LEU A 28 10.37 2.31 -3.40
C LEU A 28 11.87 2.03 -3.56
N ARG A 29 12.33 0.82 -3.22
CA ARG A 29 13.74 0.43 -3.39
C ARG A 29 14.11 0.34 -4.86
N HIS A 30 13.22 -0.18 -5.70
CA HIS A 30 13.41 -0.18 -7.15
C HIS A 30 13.39 1.25 -7.70
N ALA A 31 12.46 2.08 -7.22
CA ALA A 31 12.31 3.48 -7.62
C ALA A 31 13.53 4.34 -7.26
N ARG A 32 14.18 4.08 -6.13
CA ARG A 32 15.41 4.78 -5.75
C ARG A 32 16.60 4.46 -6.66
N ASN A 33 16.61 3.28 -7.29
CA ASN A 33 17.71 2.80 -8.12
C ASN A 33 17.42 2.89 -9.63
N ASN A 34 16.24 3.38 -10.03
CA ASN A 34 15.85 3.52 -11.42
C ASN A 34 15.45 4.97 -11.72
N ASP A 35 16.13 5.60 -12.66
CA ASP A 35 15.75 6.93 -13.18
C ASP A 35 14.37 6.95 -13.85
N LYS A 36 13.83 5.78 -14.22
CA LYS A 36 12.45 5.62 -14.74
C LYS A 36 11.38 5.54 -13.64
N ALA A 37 11.77 5.67 -12.37
CA ALA A 37 10.82 5.73 -11.29
C ALA A 37 9.86 6.90 -11.46
N LEU A 38 8.64 6.73 -10.96
CA LEU A 38 7.63 7.78 -10.93
C LEU A 38 8.24 9.05 -10.32
N PRO A 39 8.35 10.16 -11.07
CA PRO A 39 9.09 11.35 -10.62
C PRO A 39 8.50 11.95 -9.34
N TRP A 40 7.18 11.79 -9.13
CA TRP A 40 6.52 12.19 -7.88
C TRP A 40 6.98 11.38 -6.67
N LEU A 41 7.36 10.11 -6.84
CA LEU A 41 7.82 9.24 -5.76
C LEU A 41 9.26 9.59 -5.36
N THR A 42 10.12 9.86 -6.33
CA THR A 42 11.49 10.35 -6.10
C THR A 42 11.48 11.71 -5.41
N ALA A 43 10.63 12.65 -5.86
CA ALA A 43 10.44 13.94 -5.20
C ALA A 43 9.91 13.79 -3.76
N LEU A 44 9.08 12.77 -3.50
CA LEU A 44 8.56 12.51 -2.16
C LEU A 44 9.60 11.86 -1.25
N LEU A 45 10.42 10.94 -1.78
CA LEU A 45 11.57 10.35 -1.09
C LEU A 45 12.64 11.40 -0.73
N ALA A 46 12.80 12.44 -1.54
CA ALA A 46 13.69 13.56 -1.24
C ALA A 46 13.20 14.42 -0.06
N ARG A 47 11.90 14.43 0.22
CA ARG A 47 11.26 15.31 1.25
C ARG A 47 10.78 14.58 2.49
N ARG A 48 10.67 13.24 2.45
CA ARG A 48 10.08 12.42 3.51
C ARG A 48 10.89 11.14 3.72
N PRO A 49 10.96 10.63 4.97
CA PRO A 49 11.65 9.38 5.25
C PRO A 49 10.97 8.21 4.54
N PHE A 50 11.78 7.26 4.08
CA PHE A 50 11.38 6.11 3.27
C PHE A 50 10.16 5.36 3.82
N LYS A 51 10.13 5.09 5.14
CA LYS A 51 9.04 4.37 5.80
C LYS A 51 7.69 5.09 5.67
N VAL A 52 7.69 6.43 5.75
CA VAL A 52 6.46 7.24 5.60
C VAL A 52 5.93 7.15 4.16
N VAL A 53 6.83 7.16 3.18
CA VAL A 53 6.48 7.02 1.77
C VAL A 53 5.93 5.61 1.48
N ALA A 54 6.52 4.56 2.06
CA ALA A 54 6.04 3.19 1.93
C ALA A 54 4.61 3.02 2.51
N ILE A 55 4.36 3.60 3.69
CA ILE A 55 3.03 3.58 4.32
C ILE A 55 2.02 4.36 3.49
N ALA A 56 2.40 5.51 2.93
CA ALA A 56 1.51 6.30 2.07
C ALA A 56 1.15 5.54 0.78
N LEU A 57 2.13 4.85 0.17
CA LEU A 57 1.91 4.03 -1.02
C LEU A 57 1.00 2.83 -0.70
N ALA A 58 1.24 2.14 0.41
CA ALA A 58 0.39 1.05 0.88
C ALA A 58 -1.06 1.52 1.12
N ASN A 59 -1.25 2.67 1.78
CA ASN A 59 -2.57 3.27 1.97
C ASN A 59 -3.25 3.64 0.65
N LYS A 60 -2.50 4.16 -0.33
CA LYS A 60 -3.04 4.46 -1.66
C LYS A 60 -3.56 3.19 -2.36
N ILE A 61 -2.79 2.10 -2.31
CA ILE A 61 -3.17 0.81 -2.89
C ILE A 61 -4.38 0.24 -2.16
N ALA A 62 -4.38 0.27 -0.83
CA ALA A 62 -5.51 -0.20 -0.02
C ALA A 62 -6.81 0.54 -0.36
N ARG A 63 -6.77 1.87 -0.56
CA ARG A 63 -7.95 2.64 -0.97
C ARG A 63 -8.44 2.30 -2.38
N ILE A 64 -7.54 2.02 -3.32
CA ILE A 64 -7.92 1.60 -4.68
C ILE A 64 -8.60 0.23 -4.64
N ILE A 65 -8.03 -0.72 -3.89
CA ILE A 65 -8.61 -2.06 -3.72
C ILE A 65 -10.01 -1.95 -3.09
N TRP A 66 -10.17 -1.16 -2.04
CA TRP A 66 -11.45 -0.98 -1.37
C TRP A 66 -12.48 -0.30 -2.29
N ALA A 67 -12.13 0.78 -2.98
CA ALA A 67 -13.03 1.46 -3.92
C ALA A 67 -13.45 0.54 -5.08
N HIS A 68 -12.58 -0.37 -5.52
CA HIS A 68 -12.93 -1.37 -6.52
C HIS A 68 -13.87 -2.46 -5.96
N ASN A 69 -13.72 -2.84 -4.69
CA ASN A 69 -14.53 -3.86 -4.05
C ASN A 69 -15.96 -3.38 -3.72
N GLU A 70 -16.14 -2.07 -3.48
CA GLU A 70 -17.45 -1.45 -3.21
C GLU A 70 -18.34 -1.36 -4.48
N GLY A 71 -17.78 -1.54 -5.68
CA GLY A 71 -18.51 -1.40 -6.96
C GLY A 71 -19.21 -2.65 -7.49
N ARG A 72 -19.31 -3.74 -6.69
CA ARG A 72 -19.99 -4.99 -7.06
C ARG A 72 -21.03 -5.45 -6.00
N GLY A 73 -21.60 -4.51 -5.26
CA GLY A 73 -22.74 -4.73 -4.34
C GLY A 73 -24.06 -4.35 -4.99
#